data_AF-A0A924QRJ2-F1
#
_entry.id   AF-A0A924QRJ2-F1
#
_cell.length_a   1.000
_cell.length_b   1.000
_cell.length_c   1.000
_cell.angle_alpha   90.00
_cell.angle_beta   90.00
_cell.angle_gamma   90.00
#
_symmetry.space_group_name_H-M   'P 1'
#
loop_
_entity.id
_entity.type
_entity.pdbx_description
1 polymer ?
#
loop_
_entity_poly.entity_id
_entity_poly.type
_entity_poly.pdbx_seq_one_letter_code
_entity_poly.pdbx_strand_id
1 'polypeptide(L)' 'MGAGSGGADFVAGTLPGTRVVVRYRIEGGHTDALGDLVSVGATICVVETRRGLVTIALADIALAKAVPPPPERRRPRGET' A
#
# COMPACT_ATOMS: atom_id res chain seq x y z
N MET A 1 18.97 -10.95 10.28
CA MET A 1 18.31 -9.64 10.54
C MET A 1 18.58 -8.73 9.35
N GLY A 2 17.55 -8.11 8.78
CA GLY A 2 17.72 -6.99 7.84
C GLY A 2 17.70 -7.31 6.35
N ALA A 3 16.56 -7.76 5.83
CA ALA A 3 16.23 -7.60 4.40
C ALA A 3 14.75 -7.18 4.31
N GLY A 4 14.51 -5.90 4.59
CA GLY A 4 13.17 -5.29 4.55
C GLY A 4 13.18 -3.79 4.24
N SER A 5 14.35 -3.19 4.01
CA SER A 5 14.49 -1.74 3.86
C SER A 5 13.90 -1.20 2.56
N GLY A 6 13.87 -1.97 1.47
CA GLY A 6 13.38 -1.47 0.19
C GLY A 6 11.90 -1.07 0.21
N GLY A 7 11.06 -1.82 0.94
CA GLY A 7 9.64 -1.49 1.07
C GLY A 7 9.40 -0.30 1.99
N ALA A 8 10.13 -0.21 3.10
CA ALA A 8 10.03 0.91 4.03
C ALA A 8 10.53 2.22 3.41
N ASP A 9 11.66 2.19 2.70
CA ASP A 9 12.22 3.32 1.98
C ASP A 9 11.28 3.82 0.88
N PHE A 10 10.69 2.90 0.11
CA PHE A 10 9.67 3.24 -0.88
C PHE A 10 8.50 4.01 -0.25
N VAL A 11 7.95 3.52 0.86
CA VAL A 11 6.84 4.20 1.56
C VAL A 11 7.30 5.54 2.13
N ALA A 12 8.50 5.61 2.72
CA ALA A 12 9.09 6.82 3.28
C ALA A 12 9.23 7.95 2.23
N GLY A 13 9.58 7.60 1.00
CA GLY A 13 9.70 8.54 -0.12
C GLY A 13 8.41 8.76 -0.92
N THR A 14 7.32 8.07 -0.60
CA THR A 14 6.06 8.18 -1.34
C THR A 14 5.18 9.29 -0.78
N LEU A 15 4.60 10.10 -1.68
CA LEU A 15 3.68 11.16 -1.29
C LEU A 15 2.33 10.61 -0.82
N PRO A 16 1.73 11.19 0.24
CA PRO A 16 0.34 10.94 0.59
C PRO A 16 -0.62 11.17 -0.59
N GLY A 17 -1.67 10.37 -0.69
CA GLY A 17 -2.60 10.30 -1.82
C GLY A 17 -2.17 9.33 -2.93
N THR A 18 -0.98 8.73 -2.84
CA THR A 18 -0.54 7.71 -3.81
C THR A 18 -1.18 6.37 -3.49
N ARG A 19 -1.76 5.73 -4.51
CA ARG A 19 -2.28 4.37 -4.38
C ARG A 19 -1.13 3.36 -4.31
N VAL A 20 -1.05 2.64 -3.20
CA VAL A 20 0.03 1.70 -2.88
C VAL A 20 -0.50 0.34 -2.44
N VAL A 21 0.32 -0.68 -2.60
CA VAL A 21 0.17 -1.95 -1.89
C VAL A 21 1.35 -2.10 -0.94
N VAL A 22 1.06 -2.34 0.33
CA VAL A 22 2.05 -2.59 1.38
C VAL A 22 1.79 -3.99 1.94
N ARG A 23 2.71 -4.91 1.71
CA ARG A 23 2.74 -6.21 2.36
C ARG A 23 3.53 -6.10 3.65
N TYR A 24 2.92 -6.49 4.76
CA TYR A 24 3.51 -6.43 6.08
C TYR A 24 3.32 -7.74 6.85
N ARG A 25 4.17 -7.94 7.85
CA ARG A 25 4.17 -9.12 8.72
C ARG A 25 3.06 -9.02 9.75
N ILE A 26 2.48 -10.18 10.05
CA ILE A 26 1.51 -10.37 11.13
C ILE A 26 1.83 -11.68 11.85
N GLU A 27 1.22 -11.89 13.01
CA GLU A 27 1.32 -13.16 13.73
C GLU A 27 0.94 -14.32 12.80
N GLY A 28 1.90 -15.22 12.55
CA GLY A 28 1.70 -16.41 11.71
C GLY A 28 1.77 -16.18 10.19
N GLY A 29 2.13 -14.99 9.70
CA GLY A 29 2.28 -14.81 8.25
C GLY A 29 2.46 -13.37 7.76
N HIS A 30 1.90 -13.10 6.58
CA HIS A 30 1.93 -11.80 5.94
C HIS A 30 0.54 -11.45 5.41
N THR A 31 0.23 -10.15 5.40
CA THR A 31 -0.98 -9.63 4.80
C THR A 31 -0.69 -8.37 3.99
N ASP A 32 -1.64 -7.94 3.16
CA ASP A 32 -1.51 -6.77 2.30
C ASP A 32 -2.56 -5.70 2.63
N ALA A 33 -2.08 -4.45 2.67
CA ALA A 33 -2.90 -3.26 2.65
C ALA A 33 -2.81 -2.63 1.27
N LEU A 34 -3.92 -2.66 0.52
CA LEU A 34 -4.07 -1.98 -0.76
C LEU A 34 -5.00 -0.79 -0.59
N GLY A 35 -4.51 0.40 -0.90
CA GLY A 35 -5.24 1.63 -0.69
C GLY A 35 -4.41 2.87 -0.98
N ASP A 36 -4.90 4.01 -0.52
CA ASP A 36 -4.22 5.29 -0.68
C ASP A 36 -3.38 5.58 0.56
N LEU A 37 -2.12 5.98 0.35
CA LEU A 37 -1.22 6.33 1.44
C LEU A 37 -1.70 7.63 2.09
N VAL A 38 -2.12 7.63 3.34
CA VAL A 38 -2.66 8.82 4.01
C VAL A 38 -1.58 9.59 4.75
N SER A 39 -0.68 8.86 5.40
CA SER A 39 0.38 9.47 6.20
C SER A 39 1.58 8.54 6.32
N VAL A 40 2.75 9.14 6.45
CA VAL A 40 4.04 8.47 6.64
C VAL A 40 4.76 9.21 7.76
N GLY A 41 5.00 8.50 8.85
CA GLY A 41 5.80 8.97 9.97
C GLY A 41 7.17 8.31 10.01
N ALA A 42 7.92 8.55 11.10
CA ALA A 42 9.27 8.01 11.27
C ALA A 42 9.29 6.48 11.47
N THR A 43 8.24 5.90 12.04
CA THR A 43 8.19 4.48 12.43
C THR A 43 6.98 3.74 11.88
N ILE A 44 5.97 4.46 11.41
CA ILE A 44 4.72 3.90 10.90
C ILE A 44 4.28 4.61 9.63
N CYS A 45 3.46 3.93 8.83
CA CYS A 45 2.64 4.55 7.79
C CYS A 45 1.18 4.17 7.97
N VAL A 46 0.29 4.96 7.35
CA VAL A 46 -1.15 4.74 7.36
C VAL A 46 -1.66 4.66 5.93
N VAL A 47 -2.37 3.58 5.61
CA VAL A 47 -3.00 3.36 4.31
C VAL A 47 -4.51 3.32 4.48
N GLU A 48 -5.23 4.16 3.75
CA GLU A 48 -6.70 4.09 3.65
C GLU A 48 -7.08 3.00 2.67
N THR A 49 -7.52 1.88 3.22
CA THR A 49 -8.03 0.76 2.43
C THR A 49 -9.55 0.84 2.32
N ARG A 50 -10.14 0.03 1.44
CA ARG A 50 -11.61 -0.09 1.34
C ARG A 50 -12.31 -0.54 2.62
N ARG A 51 -11.58 -1.15 3.56
CA ARG A 51 -12.12 -1.62 4.86
C ARG A 51 -11.89 -0.62 5.99
N GLY A 52 -11.20 0.50 5.72
CA GLY A 52 -10.79 1.49 6.71
C GLY A 52 -9.28 1.73 6.72
N LEU A 53 -8.85 2.56 7.66
CA LEU A 53 -7.44 2.93 7.88
C LEU A 53 -6.65 1.75 8.46
N VAL A 54 -5.51 1.44 7.86
CA VAL A 54 -4.58 0.41 8.33
C VAL A 54 -3.27 1.09 8.70
N THR A 55 -2.86 0.95 9.96
CA THR A 55 -1.57 1.45 10.46
C THR A 55 -0.55 0.33 10.42
N ILE A 56 0.61 0.57 9.81
CA ILE A 56 1.64 -0.44 9.56
C ILE A 56 2.97 0.10 10.09
N ALA A 57 3.65 -0.68 10.92
CA ALA A 57 5.02 -0.34 11.32
C ALA A 57 5.97 -0.55 10.14
N LEU A 58 6.84 0.43 9.90
CA LEU A 58 7.82 0.37 8.80
C LEU A 58 8.75 -0.85 8.94
N ALA A 59 9.04 -1.26 10.17
CA ALA A 59 9.83 -2.45 10.48
C ALA A 59 9.16 -3.77 10.03
N ASP A 60 7.83 -3.80 9.98
CA ASP A 60 7.07 -4.99 9.59
C ASP A 60 6.85 -5.07 8.08
N ILE A 61 7.18 -4.04 7.32
CA ILE A 61 7.05 -4.03 5.86
C ILE A 61 7.98 -5.10 5.28
N ALA A 62 7.39 -5.97 4.47
CA ALA A 62 8.11 -6.97 3.70
C ALA A 62 8.28 -6.52 2.24
N LEU A 63 7.28 -5.83 1.68
CA LEU A 63 7.31 -5.31 0.31
C LEU A 63 6.33 -4.14 0.18
N ALA A 64 6.69 -3.11 -0.58
CA ALA A 64 5.77 -2.05 -0.97
C ALA A 64 6.00 -1.65 -2.43
N LYS A 65 4.93 -1.23 -3.11
CA LYS A 65 5.01 -0.63 -4.45
C LYS A 65 3.80 0.25 -4.76
N ALA A 66 3.96 1.18 -5.69
CA ALA A 66 2.85 1.93 -6.28
C ALA A 66 1.95 0.99 -7.11
N VAL A 67 0.65 1.24 -7.06
CA VAL A 67 -0.34 0.51 -7.84
C VAL A 67 -0.99 1.50 -8.82
N PRO A 68 -0.96 1.24 -10.13
CA PRO A 68 -1.62 2.12 -11.09
C PRO A 68 -3.13 2.20 -10.81
N PRO A 69 -3.77 3.33 -11.14
CA PRO A 69 -5.23 3.43 -11.07
C PRO A 69 -5.87 2.31 -11.91
N PRO A 70 -7.07 1.83 -11.53
CA PRO A 70 -7.74 0.80 -12.30
C PRO A 70 -7.94 1.31 -13.74
N PRO A 71 -7.68 0.48 -14.76
CA PRO A 71 -7.89 0.89 -16.15
C PRO A 71 -9.35 1.33 -16.35
N GLU A 72 -9.56 2.37 -17.16
CA GLU A 72 -10.91 2.84 -17.50
C GLU A 72 -11.77 1.68 -18.01
N ARG A 73 -12.93 1.45 -17.40
CA ARG A 73 -13.85 0.40 -17.84
C ARG A 73 -14.33 0.74 -19.25
N ARG A 74 -13.93 -0.08 -20.22
CA ARG A 74 -14.43 -0.02 -21.59
C ARG A 74 -15.96 -0.06 -21.55
N ARG A 75 -16.64 0.99 -22.03
CA ARG A 75 -18.10 1.00 -22.12
C ARG A 75 -18.55 -0.18 -22.99
N PRO A 76 -19.60 -0.93 -22.59
CA PRO A 76 -20.19 -1.91 -23.49
C PRO A 76 -20.62 -1.17 -24.75
N ARG A 77 -20.20 -1.69 -25.91
CA ARG A 77 -20.65 -1.22 -27.21
C ARG A 77 -22.15 -1.50 -27.26
N GLY A 78 -22.96 -0.46 -27.15
CA GLY A 78 -24.39 -0.58 -27.41
C GLY A 78 -24.57 -1.07 -28.83
N GLU A 79 -25.20 -2.23 -28.97
CA GLU A 79 -25.70 -2.71 -30.25
C GLU A 79 -27.00 -1.96 -30.54
N THR A 80 -27.15 -1.55 -31.80
CA THR A 80 -28.22 -0.75 -32.40
C THR A 80 -29.60 -1.39 -32.25
#